data_AF-A0A8J7BD34-F1
#
_entry.id   AF-A0A8J7BD34-F1
#
_cell.length_a   1.000
_cell.length_b   1.000
_cell.length_c   1.000
_cell.angle_alpha   90.00
_cell.angle_beta   90.00
_cell.angle_gamma   90.00
#
_symmetry.space_group_name_H-M   'P 1'
#
loop_
_entity.id
_entity.type
_entity.pdbx_description
1 polymer ?
#
loop_
_entity_poly.entity_id
_entity_poly.type
_entity_poly.pdbx_seq_one_letter_code
_entity_poly.pdbx_strand_id
1 'polypeptide(L)'
;MAATFLWLLLPNAPDVPDNGPFAGVSIQTEQSGPLHLPNRSFRCTETEQEFQCHIDIQDQLLTLNLTKGQGYPYDLSNCRASYGGQAVDCREAGQNYAPTLAKLYEITNLNLSPQQAQSVRQTYWGINTLMRLGEIRLIWISAGLSITAGISAAFFTWLHSGIWSKGFVSFACGFGVYQLVERFLGRVPFDVVTPYGLTPEDWVGVVRGGAIAAGVVAMLLTALFLWKRVNRFGRVLISLITGAGIFSLAWWAFSWNVGYVLPLFGWANQLIQRGHLLALFFTSLSALVAIAAVILIWIYTNSSIRKFLCLGSGFGAAALASHLFMYLLLDLGYTD
;
A
#
# COMPACT_ATOMS: atom_id res chain seq x y z
N MET A 1 7.25 -15.90 4.84
CA MET A 1 7.00 -15.34 3.49
C MET A 1 6.68 -13.85 3.54
N ALA A 2 5.56 -13.41 4.13
CA ALA A 2 5.25 -11.97 4.25
C ALA A 2 6.36 -11.16 4.95
N ALA A 3 6.87 -11.65 6.07
CA ALA A 3 8.01 -11.04 6.75
C ALA A 3 9.25 -10.96 5.84
N THR A 4 9.61 -12.06 5.16
CA THR A 4 10.75 -12.09 4.22
C THR A 4 10.60 -11.08 3.08
N PHE A 5 9.38 -10.90 2.56
CA PHE A 5 9.08 -9.91 1.54
C PHE A 5 9.23 -8.48 2.10
N LEU A 6 8.74 -8.22 3.31
CA LEU A 6 8.98 -6.94 4.01
C LEU A 6 10.46 -6.66 4.24
N TRP A 7 11.21 -7.67 4.67
CA TRP A 7 12.67 -7.64 4.84
C TRP A 7 13.41 -7.43 3.51
N LEU A 8 12.79 -7.70 2.36
CA LEU A 8 13.34 -7.37 1.05
C LEU A 8 12.98 -5.94 0.65
N LEU A 9 11.73 -5.51 0.84
CA LEU A 9 11.23 -4.20 0.42
C LEU A 9 11.86 -3.04 1.20
N LEU A 10 11.81 -3.09 2.53
CA LEU A 10 12.23 -1.98 3.40
C LEU A 10 13.69 -1.57 3.18
N PRO A 11 14.68 -2.50 3.25
CA PRO A 11 16.06 -2.13 3.05
C PRO A 11 16.40 -2.01 1.57
N ASN A 12 15.47 -2.00 0.62
CA ASN A 12 15.77 -1.70 -0.79
C ASN A 12 14.88 -0.61 -1.36
N ALA A 13 14.11 0.06 -0.50
CA ALA A 13 13.20 1.13 -0.88
C ALA A 13 13.98 2.21 -1.65
N PRO A 14 13.48 2.62 -2.83
CA PRO A 14 13.98 3.77 -3.56
C PRO A 14 14.16 5.00 -2.66
N ASP A 15 13.14 5.27 -1.82
CA ASP A 15 12.97 6.58 -1.20
C ASP A 15 13.29 6.67 0.31
N VAL A 16 13.73 5.58 0.97
CA VAL A 16 13.99 5.59 2.42
C VAL A 16 15.46 5.24 2.76
N PRO A 17 16.16 6.03 3.62
CA PRO A 17 15.77 7.27 4.31
C PRO A 17 16.44 8.52 3.70
N ASP A 18 15.64 9.55 3.40
CA ASP A 18 15.83 11.03 3.54
C ASP A 18 17.23 11.68 3.34
N ASN A 19 18.20 11.03 2.72
CA ASN A 19 19.53 11.60 2.53
C ASN A 19 19.62 12.52 1.31
N GLY A 20 18.57 12.63 0.50
CA GLY A 20 18.54 13.45 -0.70
C GLY A 20 17.14 13.82 -1.15
N PRO A 21 16.99 14.89 -1.95
CA PRO A 21 15.69 15.48 -2.29
C PRO A 21 14.94 14.75 -3.44
N PHE A 22 15.33 13.52 -3.81
CA PHE A 22 14.83 12.81 -4.99
C PHE A 22 14.59 11.32 -4.70
N ALA A 23 13.72 10.65 -5.45
CA ALA A 23 13.32 9.27 -5.16
C ALA A 23 14.37 8.21 -5.53
N GLY A 24 15.16 8.48 -6.57
CA GLY A 24 16.21 7.56 -7.01
C GLY A 24 16.78 7.96 -8.36
N VAL A 25 17.83 7.23 -8.76
CA VAL A 25 18.53 7.46 -10.03
C VAL A 25 18.60 6.17 -10.82
N SER A 26 18.14 6.19 -12.07
CA SER A 26 18.42 5.13 -13.04
C SER A 26 19.60 5.52 -13.93
N ILE A 27 20.45 4.55 -14.27
CA ILE A 27 21.54 4.70 -15.25
C ILE A 27 21.18 3.81 -16.44
N GLN A 28 21.03 4.39 -17.63
CA GLN A 28 20.85 3.59 -18.84
C GLN A 28 22.13 2.85 -19.18
N THR A 29 22.01 1.54 -19.44
CA THR A 29 23.10 0.71 -19.95
C THR A 29 22.66 0.07 -21.27
N GLU A 30 23.54 0.09 -22.27
CA GLU A 30 23.19 -0.35 -23.64
C GLU A 30 22.80 -1.84 -23.72
N GLN A 31 23.31 -2.68 -22.82
CA GLN A 31 23.22 -4.14 -22.96
C GLN A 31 22.33 -4.85 -21.93
N SER A 32 21.94 -4.20 -20.83
CA SER A 32 21.35 -4.92 -19.69
C SER A 32 20.16 -4.24 -19.02
N GLY A 33 19.59 -3.22 -19.66
CA GLY A 33 18.50 -2.42 -19.12
C GLY A 33 18.98 -1.39 -18.10
N PRO A 34 18.06 -0.58 -17.56
CA PRO A 34 18.40 0.44 -16.58
C PRO A 34 18.94 -0.19 -15.29
N LEU A 35 19.96 0.46 -14.74
CA LEU A 35 20.54 0.16 -13.44
C LEU A 35 19.99 1.17 -12.44
N HIS A 36 19.40 0.70 -11.34
CA HIS A 36 18.78 1.58 -10.34
C HIS A 36 19.69 1.75 -9.13
N LEU A 37 19.85 2.99 -8.70
CA LEU A 37 20.55 3.41 -7.50
C LEU A 37 19.54 4.07 -6.55
N PRO A 38 19.46 3.61 -5.28
CA PRO A 38 18.55 4.21 -4.31
C PRO A 38 19.12 5.55 -3.84
N ASN A 39 18.24 6.50 -3.49
CA ASN A 39 18.62 7.84 -3.03
C ASN A 39 19.61 7.79 -1.85
N ARG A 40 19.36 6.92 -0.87
CA ARG A 40 20.20 6.78 0.34
C ARG A 40 21.68 6.45 0.09
N SER A 41 22.04 5.95 -1.10
CA SER A 41 23.43 5.68 -1.46
C SER A 41 24.19 6.96 -1.82
N PHE A 42 23.47 8.05 -2.07
CA PHE A 42 24.03 9.36 -2.29
C PHE A 42 24.23 10.08 -0.96
N ARG A 43 25.31 10.84 -0.88
CA ARG A 43 25.57 11.82 0.17
C ARG A 43 25.23 13.19 -0.38
N CYS A 44 24.18 13.81 0.14
CA CYS A 44 23.78 15.15 -0.29
C CYS A 44 24.19 16.21 0.71
N THR A 45 24.67 17.33 0.19
CA THR A 45 24.89 18.58 0.91
C THR A 45 23.99 19.65 0.32
N GLU A 46 23.21 20.29 1.18
CA GLU A 46 22.30 21.36 0.82
C GLU A 46 23.03 22.71 0.84
N THR A 47 22.86 23.50 -0.22
CA THR A 47 23.31 24.90 -0.30
C THR A 47 22.10 25.83 -0.48
N GLU A 48 22.29 27.15 -0.50
CA GLU A 48 21.16 28.10 -0.64
C GLU A 48 20.34 27.88 -1.92
N GLN A 49 20.97 27.47 -3.02
CA GLN A 49 20.32 27.40 -4.34
C GLN A 49 20.29 25.98 -4.93
N GLU A 50 21.13 25.07 -4.45
CA GLU A 50 21.29 23.74 -5.04
C GLU A 50 21.47 22.64 -3.98
N PHE A 51 21.07 21.42 -4.34
CA PHE A 51 21.49 20.20 -3.67
C PHE A 51 22.62 19.55 -4.45
N GLN A 52 23.75 19.31 -3.79
CA GLN A 52 24.89 18.61 -4.36
C GLN A 52 24.95 17.21 -3.75
N CYS A 53 24.71 16.18 -4.56
CA CYS A 53 24.65 14.79 -4.15
C CYS A 53 25.76 13.99 -4.83
N HIS A 54 26.45 13.12 -4.10
CA HIS A 54 27.53 12.32 -4.67
C HIS A 54 27.53 10.87 -4.20
N ILE A 55 28.02 9.99 -5.06
CA ILE A 55 28.17 8.55 -4.81
C ILE A 55 29.43 8.03 -5.52
N ASP A 56 30.15 7.12 -4.87
CA ASP A 56 31.27 6.42 -5.49
C ASP A 56 30.78 5.18 -6.23
N ILE A 57 31.11 5.08 -7.51
CA ILE A 57 30.84 3.93 -8.37
C ILE A 57 32.18 3.45 -8.93
N GLN A 58 32.68 2.31 -8.44
CA GLN A 58 33.94 1.70 -8.92
C GLN A 58 35.12 2.69 -8.93
N ASP A 59 35.36 3.35 -7.78
CA ASP A 59 36.42 4.34 -7.57
C ASP A 59 36.32 5.63 -8.40
N GLN A 60 35.18 5.85 -9.07
CA GLN A 60 34.87 7.10 -9.74
C GLN A 60 33.64 7.77 -9.11
N LEU A 61 33.77 9.07 -8.85
CA LEU A 61 32.72 9.86 -8.23
C LEU A 61 31.67 10.24 -9.27
N LEU A 62 30.42 9.86 -9.02
CA LEU A 62 29.24 10.42 -9.67
C LEU A 62 28.71 11.56 -8.81
N THR A 63 28.64 12.76 -9.37
CA THR A 63 28.09 13.96 -8.72
C THR A 63 26.85 14.42 -9.44
N LEU A 64 25.83 14.81 -8.69
CA LEU A 64 24.55 15.36 -9.13
C LEU A 64 24.34 16.73 -8.47
N ASN A 65 24.12 17.75 -9.27
CA ASN A 65 23.72 19.08 -8.81
C ASN A 65 22.29 19.33 -9.26
N LEU A 66 21.42 19.64 -8.30
CA LEU A 66 19.99 19.81 -8.49
C LEU A 66 19.59 21.19 -7.99
N THR A 67 19.01 22.03 -8.83
CA THR A 67 18.59 23.39 -8.45
C THR A 67 17.27 23.36 -7.69
N LYS A 68 17.19 24.13 -6.60
CA LYS A 68 15.96 24.29 -5.80
C LYS A 68 14.93 25.15 -6.52
N GLY A 69 13.69 24.70 -6.54
CA GLY A 69 12.52 25.44 -6.97
C GLY A 69 12.03 26.43 -5.90
N GLN A 70 11.12 27.34 -6.30
CA GLN A 70 10.68 28.44 -5.43
C GLN A 70 9.46 28.10 -4.54
N GLY A 71 8.87 26.92 -4.66
CA GLY A 71 7.61 26.58 -4.00
C GLY A 71 7.63 25.45 -2.97
N TYR A 72 8.56 24.50 -3.08
CA TYR A 72 8.57 23.29 -2.26
C TYR A 72 10.00 22.73 -2.10
N PRO A 73 10.40 22.18 -0.93
CA PRO A 73 11.76 21.67 -0.71
C PRO A 73 12.17 20.54 -1.67
N TYR A 74 11.20 19.86 -2.27
CA TYR A 74 11.38 18.77 -3.25
C TYR A 74 11.06 19.19 -4.69
N ASP A 75 10.72 20.47 -4.92
CA ASP A 75 10.63 21.01 -6.27
C ASP A 75 12.04 21.21 -6.81
N LEU A 76 12.52 20.25 -7.58
CA LEU A 76 13.88 20.25 -8.13
C LEU A 76 13.86 20.52 -9.63
N SER A 77 14.83 21.27 -10.11
CA SER A 77 15.00 21.56 -11.54
C SER A 77 16.46 21.49 -11.95
N ASN A 78 16.72 21.46 -13.25
CA ASN A 78 18.06 21.54 -13.82
C ASN A 78 19.07 20.53 -13.26
N CYS A 79 18.79 19.23 -13.42
CA CYS A 79 19.78 18.22 -13.04
C CYS A 79 21.04 18.30 -13.89
N ARG A 80 22.19 18.49 -13.25
CA ARG A 80 23.51 18.39 -13.87
C ARG A 80 24.26 17.24 -13.23
N ALA A 81 24.82 16.36 -14.05
CA ALA A 81 25.56 15.21 -13.58
C ALA A 81 26.99 15.22 -14.12
N SER A 82 27.93 14.72 -13.31
CA SER A 82 29.30 14.47 -13.76
C SER A 82 29.84 13.18 -13.18
N TYR A 83 30.57 12.40 -13.98
CA TYR A 83 31.17 11.14 -13.59
C TYR A 83 32.67 11.15 -13.87
N GLY A 84 33.50 10.95 -12.84
CA GLY A 84 34.96 11.06 -12.99
C GLY A 84 35.42 12.43 -13.50
N GLY A 85 34.65 13.49 -13.23
CA GLY A 85 34.89 14.85 -13.70
C GLY A 85 34.40 15.16 -15.13
N GLN A 86 33.84 14.19 -15.85
CA GLN A 86 33.24 14.41 -17.16
C GLN A 86 31.74 14.66 -17.03
N ALA A 87 31.21 15.64 -17.77
CA ALA A 87 29.78 15.91 -17.80
C ALA A 87 29.03 14.73 -18.44
N VAL A 88 27.93 14.32 -17.81
CA VAL A 88 27.03 13.27 -18.30
C VAL A 88 25.60 13.82 -18.30
N ASP A 89 24.75 13.24 -19.14
CA ASP A 89 23.39 13.71 -19.29
C ASP A 89 22.54 13.27 -18.10
N CYS A 90 21.75 14.19 -17.55
CA CYS A 90 20.77 13.91 -16.50
C CYS A 90 19.42 14.51 -16.87
N ARG A 91 18.37 13.69 -16.79
CA ARG A 91 16.99 14.14 -17.06
C ARG A 91 16.02 13.62 -16.02
N GLU A 92 14.94 14.36 -15.82
CA GLU A 92 13.78 13.89 -15.04
C GLU A 92 13.09 12.76 -15.81
N ALA A 93 12.90 11.62 -15.14
CA ALA A 93 12.32 10.41 -15.70
C ALA A 93 10.88 10.15 -15.19
N GLY A 94 10.44 10.94 -14.21
CA GLY A 94 9.11 10.81 -13.60
C GLY A 94 9.13 11.24 -12.14
N GLN A 95 8.07 10.87 -11.43
CA GLN A 95 7.89 11.11 -10.01
C GLN A 95 7.42 9.82 -9.37
N ASN A 96 7.63 9.68 -8.06
CA ASN A 96 7.22 8.52 -7.31
C ASN A 96 6.46 8.92 -6.04
N TYR A 97 5.54 8.08 -5.60
CA TYR A 97 4.63 8.37 -4.49
C TYR A 97 5.24 8.06 -3.12
N ALA A 98 6.40 8.64 -2.79
CA ALA A 98 7.05 8.42 -1.51
C ALA A 98 7.37 9.77 -0.85
N PRO A 99 7.16 9.91 0.48
CA PRO A 99 6.07 10.62 1.19
C PRO A 99 5.70 12.06 0.75
N THR A 100 6.47 12.64 -0.17
CA THR A 100 6.23 13.87 -0.92
C THR A 100 6.70 13.63 -2.35
N LEU A 101 5.80 13.69 -3.35
CA LEU A 101 6.07 13.46 -4.79
C LEU A 101 7.52 13.81 -5.19
N ALA A 102 8.40 12.81 -5.16
CA ALA A 102 9.83 13.01 -5.32
C ALA A 102 10.24 12.62 -6.74
N LYS A 103 11.10 13.43 -7.36
CA LYS A 103 11.52 13.24 -8.75
C LYS A 103 12.44 12.03 -8.88
N LEU A 104 12.26 11.27 -9.95
CA LEU A 104 13.18 10.24 -10.41
C LEU A 104 14.07 10.83 -11.50
N TYR A 105 15.37 10.56 -11.43
CA TYR A 105 16.32 11.00 -12.45
C TYR A 105 16.87 9.82 -13.24
N GLU A 106 17.12 10.05 -14.52
CA GLU A 106 17.82 9.12 -15.38
C GLU A 106 19.12 9.76 -15.89
N ILE A 107 20.21 9.01 -15.76
CA ILE A 107 21.52 9.35 -16.30
C ILE A 107 21.80 8.52 -17.54
N THR A 108 22.23 9.20 -18.61
CA THR A 108 22.67 8.57 -19.85
C THR A 108 24.14 8.91 -20.11
N ASN A 109 24.80 8.14 -21.00
CA ASN A 109 26.18 8.38 -21.41
C ASN A 109 27.25 8.20 -20.30
N LEU A 110 26.95 7.43 -19.25
CA LEU A 110 27.93 7.07 -18.21
C LEU A 110 29.03 6.11 -18.71
N ASN A 111 28.82 5.48 -19.87
CA ASN A 111 29.76 4.55 -20.53
C ASN A 111 30.37 3.47 -19.63
N LEU A 112 29.59 2.93 -18.70
CA LEU A 112 30.01 1.81 -17.86
C LEU A 112 30.26 0.57 -18.71
N SER A 113 31.41 -0.08 -18.51
CA SER A 113 31.64 -1.40 -19.11
C SER A 113 30.63 -2.43 -18.58
N PRO A 114 30.33 -3.50 -19.34
CA PRO A 114 29.39 -4.53 -18.89
C PRO A 114 29.75 -5.15 -17.53
N GLN A 115 31.05 -5.29 -17.24
CA GLN A 115 31.55 -5.80 -15.97
C GLN A 115 31.29 -4.82 -14.82
N GLN A 116 31.52 -3.52 -15.04
CA GLN A 116 31.21 -2.48 -14.05
C GLN A 116 29.71 -2.39 -13.79
N ALA A 117 28.89 -2.34 -14.84
CA ALA A 117 27.43 -2.33 -14.72
C ALA A 117 26.91 -3.54 -13.92
N GLN A 118 27.47 -4.73 -14.17
CA GLN A 118 27.09 -5.93 -13.44
C GLN A 118 27.53 -5.90 -11.96
N SER A 119 28.72 -5.38 -11.66
CA SER A 119 29.19 -5.24 -10.28
C SER A 119 28.33 -4.26 -9.48
N VAL A 120 27.95 -3.12 -10.08
CA VAL A 120 27.04 -2.16 -9.44
C VAL A 120 25.66 -2.79 -9.25
N ARG A 121 25.16 -3.53 -10.23
CA ARG A 121 23.89 -4.27 -10.10
C ARG A 121 23.93 -5.29 -8.97
N GLN A 122 25.06 -5.98 -8.75
CA GLN A 122 25.21 -6.92 -7.64
C GLN A 122 25.26 -6.20 -6.28
N THR A 123 25.91 -5.05 -6.24
CA THR A 123 25.96 -4.20 -5.03
C THR A 123 24.56 -3.74 -4.63
N TYR A 124 23.75 -3.33 -5.61
CA TYR A 124 22.38 -2.87 -5.43
C TYR A 124 21.35 -3.90 -5.92
N TRP A 125 21.59 -5.19 -5.66
CA TRP A 125 20.80 -6.28 -6.25
C TRP A 125 19.32 -6.22 -5.89
N GLY A 126 18.97 -5.80 -4.67
CA GLY A 126 17.60 -5.82 -4.18
C GLY A 126 16.71 -4.83 -4.92
N ILE A 127 17.08 -3.55 -4.96
CA ILE A 127 16.33 -2.53 -5.72
C ILE A 127 16.27 -2.87 -7.21
N ASN A 128 17.38 -3.33 -7.80
CA ASN A 128 17.40 -3.71 -9.22
C ASN A 128 16.51 -4.93 -9.51
N THR A 129 16.41 -5.88 -8.58
CA THR A 129 15.50 -7.02 -8.70
C THR A 129 14.04 -6.58 -8.56
N LEU A 130 13.73 -5.70 -7.61
CA LEU A 130 12.37 -5.21 -7.35
C LEU A 130 11.87 -4.33 -8.52
N MET A 131 12.70 -3.41 -9.02
CA MET A 131 12.36 -2.60 -10.19
C MET A 131 12.21 -3.46 -11.45
N ARG A 132 13.00 -4.53 -11.60
CA ARG A 132 12.86 -5.49 -12.70
C ARG A 132 11.59 -6.35 -12.60
N LEU A 133 11.14 -6.69 -11.39
CA LEU A 133 9.84 -7.33 -11.21
C LEU A 133 8.73 -6.40 -11.71
N GLY A 134 8.88 -5.11 -11.45
CA GLY A 134 7.93 -4.07 -11.82
C GLY A 134 6.70 -4.08 -10.93
N GLU A 135 5.99 -2.95 -10.97
CA GLU A 135 4.83 -2.65 -10.14
C GLU A 135 3.79 -3.77 -10.12
N ILE A 136 3.33 -4.20 -11.30
CA ILE A 136 2.27 -5.20 -11.46
C ILE A 136 2.63 -6.52 -10.75
N ARG A 137 3.88 -6.97 -10.87
CA ARG A 137 4.30 -8.23 -10.23
C ARG A 137 4.42 -8.08 -8.72
N LEU A 138 4.86 -6.92 -8.22
CA LEU A 138 4.90 -6.64 -6.79
C LEU A 138 3.49 -6.63 -6.19
N ILE A 139 2.53 -6.01 -6.89
CA ILE A 139 1.11 -6.04 -6.52
C ILE A 139 0.61 -7.50 -6.50
N TRP A 140 0.93 -8.31 -7.52
CA TRP A 140 0.55 -9.73 -7.55
C TRP A 140 1.11 -10.54 -6.38
N ILE A 141 2.40 -10.36 -6.06
CA ILE A 141 3.04 -11.03 -4.92
C ILE A 141 2.33 -10.60 -3.62
N SER A 142 2.07 -9.31 -3.46
CA SER A 142 1.38 -8.78 -2.27
C SER A 142 -0.04 -9.34 -2.11
N ALA A 143 -0.78 -9.49 -3.21
CA ALA A 143 -2.10 -10.09 -3.23
C ALA A 143 -2.04 -11.57 -2.83
N GLY A 144 -1.12 -12.34 -3.42
CA GLY A 144 -0.91 -13.75 -3.07
C GLY A 144 -0.57 -13.95 -1.58
N LEU A 145 0.29 -13.09 -1.02
CA LEU A 145 0.62 -13.09 0.41
C LEU A 145 -0.59 -12.74 1.28
N SER A 146 -1.42 -11.80 0.85
CA SER A 146 -2.64 -11.39 1.57
C SER A 146 -3.69 -12.50 1.60
N ILE A 147 -3.92 -13.19 0.47
CA ILE A 147 -4.78 -14.38 0.42
C ILE A 147 -4.26 -15.46 1.38
N THR A 148 -2.95 -15.72 1.35
CA THR A 148 -2.31 -16.73 2.20
C THR A 148 -2.48 -16.38 3.69
N ALA A 149 -2.34 -15.10 4.05
CA ALA A 149 -2.59 -14.62 5.41
C ALA A 149 -4.04 -14.87 5.84
N GLY A 150 -5.01 -14.58 4.95
CA GLY A 150 -6.43 -14.86 5.20
C GLY A 150 -6.73 -16.34 5.43
N ILE A 151 -6.26 -17.21 4.53
CA ILE A 151 -6.45 -18.67 4.66
C ILE A 151 -5.83 -19.18 5.97
N SER A 152 -4.62 -18.73 6.28
CA SER A 152 -3.92 -19.10 7.51
C SER A 152 -4.70 -18.65 8.76
N ALA A 153 -5.14 -17.40 8.80
CA ALA A 153 -5.91 -16.86 9.93
C ALA A 153 -7.25 -17.58 10.12
N ALA A 154 -7.95 -17.91 9.03
CA ALA A 154 -9.18 -18.69 9.07
C ALA A 154 -8.94 -20.11 9.61
N PHE A 155 -7.87 -20.78 9.14
CA PHE A 155 -7.48 -22.12 9.57
C PHE A 155 -7.09 -22.16 11.05
N PHE A 156 -6.25 -21.23 11.51
CA PHE A 156 -5.87 -21.14 12.94
C PHE A 156 -7.07 -20.81 13.82
N THR A 157 -7.95 -19.91 13.38
CA THR A 157 -9.18 -19.60 14.11
C THR A 157 -10.13 -20.79 14.15
N TRP A 158 -10.16 -21.60 13.09
CA TRP A 158 -10.93 -22.83 13.06
C TRP A 158 -10.41 -23.80 14.12
N LEU A 159 -9.09 -24.04 14.19
CA LEU A 159 -8.50 -24.93 15.19
C LEU A 159 -8.65 -24.39 16.62
N HIS A 160 -8.43 -23.09 16.83
CA HIS A 160 -8.38 -22.45 18.14
C HIS A 160 -9.22 -21.18 18.19
N SER A 161 -10.54 -21.34 18.30
CA SER A 161 -11.47 -20.22 18.50
C SER A 161 -11.39 -19.66 19.93
N GLY A 162 -10.32 -18.93 20.22
CA GLY A 162 -9.99 -18.39 21.54
C GLY A 162 -10.25 -16.90 21.71
N ILE A 163 -9.73 -16.34 22.80
CA ILE A 163 -9.82 -14.90 23.11
C ILE A 163 -9.12 -14.04 22.04
N TRP A 164 -8.00 -14.53 21.49
CA TRP A 164 -7.25 -13.86 20.44
C TRP A 164 -8.03 -13.73 19.14
N SER A 165 -8.74 -14.79 18.71
CA SER A 165 -9.60 -14.72 17.53
C SER A 165 -10.75 -13.74 17.73
N LYS A 166 -11.36 -13.70 18.93
CA LYS A 166 -12.42 -12.72 19.23
C LYS A 166 -11.89 -11.29 19.19
N GLY A 167 -10.73 -11.04 19.81
CA GLY A 167 -10.07 -9.74 19.79
C GLY A 167 -9.72 -9.32 18.36
N PHE A 168 -9.09 -10.20 17.58
CA PHE A 168 -8.72 -9.94 16.19
C PHE A 168 -9.94 -9.66 15.31
N VAL A 169 -11.00 -10.47 15.38
CA VAL A 169 -12.22 -10.26 14.59
C VAL A 169 -12.90 -8.95 14.97
N SER A 170 -12.91 -8.59 16.26
CA SER A 170 -13.45 -7.30 16.71
C SER A 170 -12.66 -6.14 16.13
N PHE A 171 -11.33 -6.21 16.18
CA PHE A 171 -10.45 -5.21 15.56
C PHE A 171 -10.68 -5.12 14.05
N ALA A 172 -10.71 -6.25 13.35
CA ALA A 172 -10.94 -6.30 11.91
C ALA A 172 -12.30 -5.70 11.53
N CYS A 173 -13.37 -6.02 12.25
CA CYS A 173 -14.69 -5.43 12.00
C CYS A 173 -14.69 -3.92 12.22
N GLY A 174 -14.02 -3.44 13.27
CA GLY A 174 -13.81 -2.01 13.50
C GLY A 174 -13.06 -1.34 12.35
N PHE A 175 -11.97 -1.95 11.89
CA PHE A 175 -11.22 -1.47 10.72
C PHE A 175 -12.06 -1.46 9.43
N GLY A 176 -12.90 -2.47 9.22
CA GLY A 176 -13.85 -2.51 8.10
C GLY A 176 -14.85 -1.35 8.13
N VAL A 177 -15.39 -1.03 9.31
CA VAL A 177 -16.29 0.12 9.50
C VAL A 177 -15.55 1.44 9.32
N TYR A 178 -14.33 1.56 9.84
CA TYR A 178 -13.44 2.71 9.59
C TYR A 178 -13.31 2.98 8.09
N GLN A 179 -12.92 1.97 7.29
CA GLN A 179 -12.78 2.13 5.85
C GLN A 179 -14.10 2.49 5.15
N LEU A 180 -15.21 1.92 5.61
CA LEU A 180 -16.52 2.18 5.03
C LEU A 180 -16.91 3.65 5.24
N VAL A 181 -16.76 4.16 6.47
CA VAL A 181 -17.08 5.54 6.82
C VAL A 181 -16.14 6.52 6.13
N GLU A 182 -14.83 6.23 6.13
CA GLU A 182 -13.83 7.04 5.44
C GLU A 182 -14.15 7.16 3.95
N ARG A 183 -14.49 6.05 3.27
CA ARG A 183 -14.90 6.09 1.86
C ARG A 183 -16.21 6.81 1.61
N PHE A 184 -17.17 6.63 2.52
CA PHE A 184 -18.49 7.24 2.37
C PHE A 184 -18.39 8.76 2.50
N LEU A 185 -17.73 9.26 3.55
CA LEU A 185 -17.56 10.68 3.79
C LEU A 185 -16.52 11.31 2.86
N GLY A 186 -15.43 10.60 2.55
CA GLY A 186 -14.38 11.08 1.64
C GLY A 186 -14.83 11.23 0.18
N ARG A 187 -15.98 10.65 -0.20
CA ARG A 187 -16.61 10.86 -1.52
C ARG A 187 -17.43 12.14 -1.59
N VAL A 188 -17.69 12.82 -0.47
CA VAL A 188 -18.38 14.11 -0.48
C VAL A 188 -17.42 15.14 -1.07
N PRO A 189 -17.78 15.76 -2.21
CA PRO A 189 -16.88 16.68 -2.89
C PRO A 189 -16.81 18.01 -2.14
N PHE A 190 -15.65 18.67 -2.18
CA PHE A 190 -15.36 19.85 -1.34
C PHE A 190 -16.27 21.05 -1.63
N ASP A 191 -16.79 21.18 -2.84
CA ASP A 191 -17.79 22.16 -3.26
C ASP A 191 -19.11 22.06 -2.47
N VAL A 192 -19.45 20.87 -1.97
CA VAL A 192 -20.63 20.67 -1.11
C VAL A 192 -20.36 21.12 0.33
N VAL A 193 -19.12 21.03 0.80
CA VAL A 193 -18.75 21.26 2.22
C VAL A 193 -18.30 22.70 2.48
N THR A 194 -17.59 23.29 1.52
CA THR A 194 -17.07 24.67 1.59
C THR A 194 -18.12 25.76 1.88
N PRO A 195 -19.39 25.68 1.43
CA PRO A 195 -20.42 26.65 1.79
C PRO A 195 -20.77 26.69 3.27
N TYR A 196 -20.44 25.63 4.03
CA TYR A 196 -20.66 25.55 5.47
C TYR A 196 -19.48 26.11 6.29
N GLY A 197 -18.51 26.76 5.63
CA GLY A 197 -17.36 27.36 6.29
C GLY A 197 -16.25 26.37 6.67
N LEU A 198 -16.30 25.14 6.15
CA LEU A 198 -15.26 24.14 6.36
C LEU A 198 -14.21 24.22 5.25
N THR A 199 -12.94 24.34 5.64
CA THR A 199 -11.83 24.24 4.69
C THR A 199 -11.62 22.77 4.26
N PRO A 200 -10.92 22.51 3.13
CA PRO A 200 -10.57 21.13 2.75
C PRO A 200 -9.81 20.37 3.84
N GLU A 201 -8.92 21.05 4.56
CA GLU A 201 -8.15 20.48 5.66
C GLU A 201 -9.05 20.09 6.84
N ASP A 202 -9.99 20.97 7.22
CA ASP A 202 -10.98 20.68 8.26
C ASP A 202 -11.83 19.46 7.89
N TRP A 203 -12.28 19.38 6.63
CA TRP A 203 -13.08 18.26 6.16
C TRP A 203 -12.31 16.94 6.20
N VAL A 204 -11.04 16.92 5.76
CA VAL A 204 -10.18 15.74 5.86
C VAL A 204 -10.02 15.32 7.33
N GLY A 205 -9.86 16.27 8.24
CA GLY A 205 -9.82 16.02 9.68
C GLY A 205 -11.12 15.39 10.21
N VAL A 206 -12.27 15.92 9.83
CA VAL A 206 -13.60 15.41 10.20
C VAL A 206 -13.83 13.99 9.66
N VAL A 207 -13.50 13.74 8.39
CA VAL A 207 -13.63 12.42 7.75
C VAL A 207 -12.80 11.39 8.51
N ARG A 208 -11.51 11.68 8.76
CA ARG A 208 -10.60 10.76 9.47
C ARG A 208 -11.05 10.55 10.92
N GLY A 209 -11.37 11.63 11.64
CA GLY A 209 -11.82 11.55 13.03
C GLY A 209 -13.13 10.77 13.18
N GLY A 210 -14.11 11.03 12.31
CA GLY A 210 -15.38 10.32 12.28
C GLY A 210 -15.22 8.83 11.93
N ALA A 211 -14.38 8.51 10.96
CA ALA A 211 -14.05 7.13 10.59
C ALA A 211 -13.39 6.37 11.75
N ILE A 212 -12.40 6.98 12.43
CA ILE A 212 -11.71 6.38 13.58
C ILE A 212 -12.71 6.12 14.71
N ALA A 213 -13.53 7.11 15.06
CA ALA A 213 -14.54 6.97 16.11
C ALA A 213 -15.53 5.84 15.78
N ALA A 214 -16.05 5.79 14.55
CA ALA A 214 -16.95 4.73 14.11
C ALA A 214 -16.29 3.34 14.17
N GLY A 215 -15.04 3.24 13.74
CA GLY A 215 -14.27 2.00 13.79
C GLY A 215 -14.02 1.50 15.21
N VAL A 216 -13.63 2.40 16.14
CA VAL A 216 -13.43 2.07 17.56
C VAL A 216 -14.74 1.63 18.22
N VAL A 217 -15.84 2.35 17.96
CA VAL A 217 -17.17 1.98 18.49
C VAL A 217 -17.59 0.60 17.96
N ALA A 218 -17.44 0.35 16.66
CA ALA A 218 -17.74 -0.95 16.07
C ALA A 218 -16.88 -2.07 16.68
N MET A 219 -15.57 -1.84 16.85
CA MET A 219 -14.67 -2.79 17.50
C MET A 219 -15.15 -3.14 18.92
N LEU A 220 -15.45 -2.14 19.75
CA LEU A 220 -15.91 -2.33 21.12
C LEU A 220 -17.26 -3.06 21.18
N LEU A 221 -18.18 -2.72 20.29
CA LEU A 221 -19.49 -3.36 20.21
C LEU A 221 -19.39 -4.83 19.77
N THR A 222 -18.59 -5.14 18.76
CA THR A 222 -18.31 -6.52 18.32
C THR A 222 -17.62 -7.31 19.43
N ALA A 223 -16.66 -6.71 20.13
CA ALA A 223 -16.00 -7.28 21.29
C ALA A 223 -17.00 -7.66 22.40
N LEU A 224 -17.82 -6.69 22.84
CA LEU A 224 -18.83 -6.91 23.86
C LEU A 224 -19.78 -8.05 23.50
N PHE A 225 -20.16 -8.15 22.24
CA PHE A 225 -21.03 -9.21 21.74
C PHE A 225 -20.40 -10.61 21.76
N LEU A 226 -19.12 -10.70 21.42
CA LEU A 226 -18.38 -11.96 21.41
C LEU A 226 -18.02 -12.45 22.82
N TRP A 227 -17.98 -11.54 23.80
CA TRP A 227 -17.67 -11.86 25.20
C TRP A 227 -18.88 -11.99 26.12
N LYS A 228 -19.97 -11.27 25.86
CA LYS A 228 -21.17 -11.27 26.71
C LYS A 228 -22.43 -11.50 25.90
N ARG A 229 -23.44 -12.10 26.54
CA ARG A 229 -24.79 -12.17 25.96
C ARG A 229 -25.41 -10.76 26.00
N VAL A 230 -25.77 -10.26 24.83
CA VAL A 230 -26.46 -8.97 24.65
C VAL A 230 -27.96 -9.21 24.41
N ASN A 231 -28.80 -8.28 24.85
CA ASN A 231 -30.25 -8.28 24.62
C ASN A 231 -30.58 -8.31 23.11
N ARG A 232 -31.79 -8.74 22.75
CA ARG A 232 -32.22 -8.94 21.34
C ARG A 232 -32.01 -7.69 20.46
N PHE A 233 -32.35 -6.51 20.96
CA PHE A 233 -32.15 -5.26 20.21
C PHE A 233 -30.67 -4.94 19.98
N GLY A 234 -29.82 -5.07 21.01
CA GLY A 234 -28.39 -4.89 20.86
C GLY A 234 -27.77 -5.91 19.89
N ARG A 235 -28.32 -7.13 19.84
CA ARG A 235 -27.91 -8.14 18.84
C ARG A 235 -28.19 -7.66 17.42
N VAL A 236 -29.39 -7.14 17.11
CA VAL A 236 -29.70 -6.61 15.76
C VAL A 236 -28.69 -5.55 15.34
N LEU A 237 -28.48 -4.55 16.19
CA LEU A 237 -27.59 -3.43 15.88
C LEU A 237 -26.15 -3.90 15.67
N ILE A 238 -25.64 -4.74 16.57
CA ILE A 238 -24.26 -5.24 16.49
C ILE A 238 -24.08 -6.18 15.30
N SER A 239 -25.08 -7.01 14.97
CA SER A 239 -25.07 -7.82 13.75
C SER A 239 -24.93 -6.95 12.50
N LEU A 240 -25.69 -5.87 12.39
CA LEU A 240 -25.64 -4.96 11.25
C LEU A 240 -24.29 -4.24 11.16
N ILE A 241 -23.77 -3.69 12.26
CA ILE A 241 -22.47 -3.02 12.31
C ILE A 241 -21.35 -3.99 11.91
N THR A 242 -21.37 -5.20 12.48
CA THR A 242 -20.37 -6.23 12.18
C THR A 242 -20.50 -6.70 10.73
N GLY A 243 -21.71 -6.85 10.21
CA GLY A 243 -21.98 -7.15 8.81
C GLY A 243 -21.43 -6.08 7.87
N ALA A 244 -21.61 -4.79 8.19
CA ALA A 244 -21.05 -3.68 7.42
C ALA A 244 -19.51 -3.67 7.44
N GLY A 245 -18.90 -3.97 8.59
CA GLY A 245 -17.45 -4.15 8.70
C GLY A 245 -16.95 -5.29 7.82
N ILE A 246 -17.59 -6.46 7.89
CA ILE A 246 -17.25 -7.63 7.06
C ILE A 246 -17.47 -7.36 5.57
N PHE A 247 -18.54 -6.66 5.19
CA PHE A 247 -18.79 -6.22 3.82
C PHE A 247 -17.59 -5.43 3.28
N SER A 248 -17.13 -4.43 4.04
CA SER A 248 -16.01 -3.57 3.66
C SER A 248 -14.70 -4.35 3.50
N LEU A 249 -14.39 -5.24 4.46
CA LEU A 249 -13.21 -6.11 4.40
C LEU A 249 -13.27 -7.07 3.21
N ALA A 250 -14.41 -7.73 2.98
CA ALA A 250 -14.61 -8.64 1.87
C ALA A 250 -14.50 -7.91 0.53
N TRP A 251 -15.10 -6.73 0.43
CA TRP A 251 -15.00 -5.87 -0.74
C TRP A 251 -13.56 -5.52 -1.05
N TRP A 252 -12.79 -5.09 -0.04
CA TRP A 252 -11.37 -4.80 -0.21
C TRP A 252 -10.58 -6.05 -0.61
N ALA A 253 -10.79 -7.15 0.09
CA ALA A 253 -10.12 -8.40 -0.21
C ALA A 253 -10.39 -8.88 -1.64
N PHE A 254 -11.64 -8.80 -2.13
CA PHE A 254 -11.96 -9.19 -3.50
C PHE A 254 -11.46 -8.19 -4.53
N SER A 255 -11.73 -6.89 -4.35
CA SER A 255 -11.31 -5.86 -5.30
C SER A 255 -9.80 -5.81 -5.49
N TRP A 256 -9.04 -5.90 -4.40
CA TRP A 256 -7.58 -5.98 -4.46
C TRP A 256 -7.12 -7.33 -4.98
N ASN A 257 -7.43 -8.43 -4.27
CA ASN A 257 -6.78 -9.70 -4.56
C ASN A 257 -7.27 -10.31 -5.87
N VAL A 258 -8.57 -10.26 -6.16
CA VAL A 258 -9.13 -10.89 -7.38
C VAL A 258 -8.93 -9.99 -8.60
N GLY A 259 -9.05 -8.67 -8.43
CA GLY A 259 -8.78 -7.70 -9.49
C GLY A 259 -7.36 -7.81 -10.06
N TYR A 260 -6.37 -8.03 -9.19
CA TYR A 260 -4.98 -8.15 -9.61
C TYR A 260 -4.54 -9.59 -9.91
N VAL A 261 -5.09 -10.61 -9.25
CA VAL A 261 -4.67 -12.01 -9.50
C VAL A 261 -5.30 -12.62 -10.75
N LEU A 262 -6.54 -12.25 -11.15
CA LEU A 262 -7.17 -12.80 -12.37
C LEU A 262 -6.35 -12.56 -13.65
N PRO A 263 -5.71 -11.39 -13.84
CA PRO A 263 -4.78 -11.16 -14.93
C PRO A 263 -3.65 -12.19 -15.09
N LEU A 264 -3.17 -12.80 -13.99
CA LEU A 264 -2.12 -13.83 -14.04
C LEU A 264 -2.53 -15.06 -14.86
N PHE A 265 -3.82 -15.37 -14.90
CA PHE A 265 -4.34 -16.53 -15.62
C PHE A 265 -4.65 -16.22 -17.09
N GLY A 266 -4.32 -15.03 -17.58
CA GLY A 266 -4.58 -14.61 -18.97
C GLY A 266 -5.97 -14.05 -19.21
N TRP A 267 -6.75 -13.79 -18.15
CA TRP A 267 -8.15 -13.32 -18.25
C TRP A 267 -8.23 -11.78 -18.30
N ALA A 268 -7.08 -11.09 -18.30
CA ALA A 268 -6.93 -9.65 -18.09
C ALA A 268 -7.60 -8.77 -19.15
N ASN A 269 -7.44 -9.12 -20.43
CA ASN A 269 -7.69 -8.18 -21.53
C ASN A 269 -9.19 -7.88 -21.76
N GLN A 270 -10.11 -8.72 -21.29
CA GLN A 270 -11.55 -8.47 -21.38
C GLN A 270 -12.17 -7.87 -20.10
N LEU A 271 -11.47 -8.00 -18.95
CA LEU A 271 -11.99 -7.57 -17.65
C LEU A 271 -11.73 -6.08 -17.38
N ILE A 272 -10.61 -5.54 -17.86
CA ILE A 272 -10.25 -4.12 -17.68
C ILE A 272 -11.23 -3.20 -18.44
N GLN A 273 -11.67 -3.60 -19.64
CA GLN A 273 -12.70 -2.85 -20.39
C GLN A 273 -14.10 -2.86 -19.72
N ARG A 274 -14.32 -3.75 -18.74
CA ARG A 274 -15.60 -3.93 -18.04
C ARG A 274 -15.48 -3.65 -16.54
N GLY A 275 -14.65 -2.68 -16.14
CA GLY A 275 -14.39 -2.34 -14.73
C GLY A 275 -15.66 -2.17 -13.88
N HIS A 276 -16.74 -1.61 -14.44
CA HIS A 276 -18.02 -1.49 -13.74
C HIS A 276 -18.69 -2.84 -13.42
N LEU A 277 -18.64 -3.82 -14.33
CA LEU A 277 -19.21 -5.15 -14.09
C LEU A 277 -18.42 -5.92 -13.04
N LEU A 278 -17.09 -5.80 -13.06
CA LEU A 278 -16.21 -6.39 -12.06
C LEU A 278 -16.48 -5.81 -10.66
N ALA A 279 -16.64 -4.49 -10.58
CA ALA A 279 -17.04 -3.81 -9.35
C ALA A 279 -18.40 -4.33 -8.86
N LEU A 280 -19.43 -4.39 -9.71
CA LEU A 280 -20.74 -4.94 -9.30
C LEU A 280 -20.67 -6.39 -8.81
N PHE A 281 -19.85 -7.22 -9.46
CA PHE A 281 -19.63 -8.60 -9.07
C PHE A 281 -19.01 -8.70 -7.66
N PHE A 282 -17.95 -7.93 -7.38
CA PHE A 282 -17.35 -7.89 -6.05
C PHE A 282 -18.31 -7.35 -4.98
N THR A 283 -19.22 -6.44 -5.35
CA THR A 283 -20.17 -5.82 -4.40
C THR A 283 -21.14 -6.89 -3.98
N SER A 284 -21.65 -7.63 -4.96
CA SER A 284 -22.58 -8.73 -4.76
C SER A 284 -21.96 -9.83 -3.90
N LEU A 285 -20.73 -10.23 -4.19
CA LEU A 285 -20.03 -11.25 -3.41
C LEU A 285 -19.77 -10.80 -1.97
N SER A 286 -19.37 -9.55 -1.77
CA SER A 286 -19.15 -8.97 -0.44
C SER A 286 -20.44 -8.85 0.35
N ALA A 287 -21.55 -8.51 -0.31
CA ALA A 287 -22.87 -8.46 0.30
C ALA A 287 -23.32 -9.86 0.77
N LEU A 288 -23.10 -10.89 -0.03
CA LEU A 288 -23.40 -12.28 0.36
C LEU A 288 -22.61 -12.71 1.60
N VAL A 289 -21.31 -12.38 1.65
CA VAL A 289 -20.44 -12.66 2.81
C VAL A 289 -20.93 -11.91 4.06
N ALA A 290 -21.31 -10.64 3.92
CA ALA A 290 -21.85 -9.84 5.02
C ALA A 290 -23.19 -10.37 5.55
N ILE A 291 -24.10 -10.75 4.66
CA ILE A 291 -25.39 -11.37 5.03
C ILE A 291 -25.14 -12.68 5.77
N ALA A 292 -24.22 -13.52 5.29
CA ALA A 292 -23.85 -14.75 5.97
C ALA A 292 -23.29 -14.48 7.37
N ALA A 293 -22.43 -13.46 7.53
CA ALA A 293 -21.91 -13.06 8.84
C ALA A 293 -23.04 -12.60 9.79
N VAL A 294 -23.97 -11.78 9.30
CA VAL A 294 -25.15 -11.33 10.06
C VAL A 294 -25.99 -12.53 10.54
N ILE A 295 -26.28 -13.49 9.65
CA ILE A 295 -27.05 -14.70 9.98
C ILE A 295 -26.33 -15.55 11.03
N LEU A 296 -25.02 -15.74 10.90
CA LEU A 296 -24.23 -16.51 11.87
C LEU A 296 -24.25 -15.86 13.26
N ILE A 297 -24.11 -14.54 13.32
CA ILE A 297 -24.20 -13.76 14.56
C ILE A 297 -25.61 -13.84 15.15
N TRP A 298 -26.64 -13.78 14.30
CA TRP A 298 -28.05 -13.83 14.70
C TRP A 298 -28.41 -15.13 15.43
N ILE A 299 -28.02 -16.27 14.83
CA ILE A 299 -28.26 -17.62 15.36
C ILE A 299 -27.60 -17.81 16.73
N TYR A 300 -26.40 -17.26 16.94
CA TYR A 300 -25.70 -17.21 18.23
C TYR A 300 -25.55 -18.57 18.95
N THR A 301 -25.24 -19.63 18.20
CA THR A 301 -24.75 -20.92 18.72
C THR A 301 -23.22 -20.96 18.72
N ASN A 302 -22.61 -21.82 19.55
CA ASN A 302 -21.14 -22.01 19.56
C ASN A 302 -20.57 -22.33 18.17
N SER A 303 -21.28 -23.16 17.40
CA SER A 303 -20.91 -23.49 16.02
C SER A 303 -20.98 -22.27 15.10
N SER A 304 -22.06 -21.48 15.17
CA SER A 304 -22.20 -20.27 14.34
C SER A 304 -21.18 -19.19 14.69
N ILE A 305 -20.87 -19.00 15.98
CA ILE A 305 -19.83 -18.05 16.41
C ILE A 305 -18.46 -18.51 15.93
N ARG A 306 -18.12 -19.80 16.01
CA ARG A 306 -16.86 -20.32 15.46
C ARG A 306 -16.74 -20.06 13.96
N LYS A 307 -17.80 -20.31 13.18
CA LYS A 307 -17.83 -20.00 11.74
C LYS A 307 -17.68 -18.51 11.46
N PHE A 308 -18.37 -17.66 12.22
CA PHE A 308 -18.23 -16.22 12.13
C PHE A 308 -16.80 -15.77 12.42
N LEU A 309 -16.17 -16.32 13.47
CA LEU A 309 -14.78 -16.01 13.80
C LEU A 309 -13.83 -16.44 12.67
N CYS A 310 -14.00 -17.62 12.08
CA CYS A 310 -13.19 -18.05 10.94
C CYS A 310 -13.32 -17.11 9.74
N LEU A 311 -14.56 -16.73 9.41
CA LEU A 311 -14.87 -15.82 8.31
C LEU A 311 -14.25 -14.44 8.57
N GLY A 312 -14.49 -13.86 9.75
CA GLY A 312 -13.96 -12.56 10.15
C GLY A 312 -12.44 -12.55 10.21
N SER A 313 -11.81 -13.61 10.72
CA SER A 313 -10.35 -13.73 10.77
C SER A 313 -9.76 -13.82 9.37
N GLY A 314 -10.38 -14.60 8.48
CA GLY A 314 -9.89 -14.78 7.12
C GLY A 314 -9.94 -13.49 6.30
N PHE A 315 -11.13 -12.88 6.20
CA PHE A 315 -11.29 -11.63 5.47
C PHE A 315 -10.56 -10.47 6.15
N GLY A 316 -10.55 -10.42 7.48
CA GLY A 316 -9.82 -9.42 8.25
C GLY A 316 -8.32 -9.46 7.97
N ALA A 317 -7.69 -10.63 8.06
CA ALA A 317 -6.25 -10.77 7.80
C ALA A 317 -5.91 -10.49 6.34
N ALA A 318 -6.71 -10.98 5.38
CA ALA A 318 -6.48 -10.69 3.97
C ALA A 318 -6.59 -9.19 3.66
N ALA A 319 -7.62 -8.53 4.18
CA ALA A 319 -7.83 -7.11 3.93
C ALA A 319 -6.76 -6.23 4.60
N LEU A 320 -6.41 -6.51 5.87
CA LEU A 320 -5.36 -5.78 6.59
C LEU A 320 -3.99 -5.96 5.92
N ALA A 321 -3.64 -7.19 5.52
CA ALA A 321 -2.40 -7.44 4.80
C ALA A 321 -2.38 -6.72 3.44
N SER A 322 -3.51 -6.74 2.70
CA SER A 322 -3.63 -6.03 1.42
C SER A 322 -3.42 -4.52 1.61
N HIS A 323 -4.04 -3.94 2.64
CA HIS A 323 -3.91 -2.52 2.94
C HIS A 323 -2.49 -2.15 3.37
N LEU A 324 -1.86 -2.96 4.22
CA LEU A 324 -0.48 -2.78 4.64
C LEU A 324 0.48 -2.83 3.44
N PHE A 325 0.35 -3.83 2.57
CA PHE A 325 1.22 -3.93 1.40
C PHE A 325 1.00 -2.80 0.40
N MET A 326 -0.26 -2.40 0.15
CA MET A 326 -0.55 -1.27 -0.72
C MET A 326 0.11 0.01 -0.19
N TYR A 327 -0.10 0.30 1.10
CA TYR A 327 0.49 1.45 1.76
C TYR A 327 2.03 1.41 1.71
N LEU A 328 2.64 0.25 1.97
CA LEU A 328 4.09 0.09 1.87
C LEU A 328 4.62 0.19 0.45
N LEU A 329 3.92 -0.32 -0.56
CA LEU A 329 4.38 -0.21 -1.94
C LEU A 329 4.30 1.24 -2.42
N LEU A 330 3.26 1.97 -2.04
CA LEU A 330 3.13 3.41 -2.28
C LEU A 330 4.24 4.16 -1.54
N ASP A 331 4.25 4.12 -0.21
CA ASP A 331 5.19 4.90 0.63
C ASP A 331 6.66 4.62 0.35
N LEU A 332 7.02 3.42 -0.13
CA LEU A 332 8.41 3.09 -0.46
C LEU A 332 8.76 3.42 -1.92
N GLY A 333 7.79 3.86 -2.74
CA GLY A 333 7.99 4.22 -4.13
C GLY A 333 8.16 3.02 -5.06
N TYR A 334 7.41 1.93 -4.84
CA TYR A 334 7.39 0.80 -5.77
C TYR A 334 6.17 0.82 -6.71
N THR A 335 5.19 1.67 -6.43
CA THR A 335 3.92 1.81 -7.16
C THR A 335 3.52 3.28 -7.20
N ASP A 336 2.91 3.72 -8.29
CA ASP A 336 2.37 5.08 -8.48
C ASP A 336 0.84 5.16 -8.26
#